data_AF-A0A7I7WKM5-F1
#
_entry.id   AF-A0A7I7WKM5-F1
#
_cell.length_a   1.000
_cell.length_b   1.000
_cell.length_c   1.000
_cell.angle_alpha   90.00
_cell.angle_beta   90.00
_cell.angle_gamma   90.00
#
_symmetry.space_group_name_H-M   'P 1'
#
loop_
_entity.id
_entity.type
_entity.pdbx_description
1 polymer ?
#
loop_
_entity_poly.entity_id
_entity_poly.type
_entity_poly.pdbx_seq_one_letter_code
_entity_poly.pdbx_strand_id
1 'polypeptide(L)'
;MSGANDPVAVSASVSEDETVSEEPQHHEAPIQVVKGKPTDEEIGAVIAVLAAASGTPAEPREQEENLWGHPVDRLRYSFFSWQKVTLQQRTHMRHR
;
A
#
# COMPACT_ATOMS: atom_id res chain seq x y z
N MET A 1 -0.09 -53.85 -15.01
CA MET A 1 -0.37 -52.98 -13.84
C MET A 1 0.84 -53.04 -12.93
N SER A 2 1.69 -52.02 -12.96
CA SER A 2 2.82 -51.86 -12.03
C SER A 2 3.01 -50.36 -11.86
N GLY A 3 2.58 -49.84 -10.71
CA GLY A 3 2.82 -48.47 -10.28
C GLY A 3 3.46 -48.54 -8.91
N ALA A 4 4.78 -48.41 -8.87
CA ALA A 4 5.53 -48.13 -7.66
C ALA A 4 5.74 -46.60 -7.63
N ASN A 5 5.27 -45.95 -6.58
CA ASN A 5 5.72 -44.63 -6.14
C ASN A 5 5.32 -44.47 -4.66
N ASP A 6 6.30 -44.65 -3.78
CA ASP A 6 6.23 -44.32 -2.36
C ASP A 6 6.20 -42.79 -2.16
N PRO A 7 5.44 -42.26 -1.19
CA PRO A 7 5.53 -40.86 -0.82
C PRO A 7 6.71 -40.64 0.15
N VAL A 8 7.75 -39.96 -0.33
CA VAL A 8 8.78 -39.38 0.54
C VAL A 8 8.14 -38.28 1.40
N ALA A 9 8.19 -38.48 2.72
CA ALA A 9 7.90 -37.46 3.70
C ALA A 9 9.02 -36.41 3.68
N VAL A 10 8.70 -35.16 3.33
CA VAL A 10 9.57 -34.00 3.58
C VAL A 10 8.89 -33.12 4.61
N SER A 11 9.27 -33.32 5.87
CA SER A 11 9.24 -32.24 6.85
C SER A 11 10.37 -31.28 6.48
N ALA A 12 9.99 -30.08 6.04
CA ALA A 12 10.88 -28.93 5.97
C ALA A 12 10.25 -27.79 6.79
N SER A 13 10.81 -27.59 7.98
CA SER A 13 10.66 -26.39 8.80
C SER A 13 11.47 -25.25 8.16
N VAL A 14 10.81 -24.16 7.79
CA VAL A 14 11.41 -22.84 7.50
C VAL A 14 10.41 -21.83 8.05
N SER A 15 10.63 -21.35 9.28
CA SER A 15 11.38 -20.13 9.62
C SER A 15 10.73 -18.85 9.11
N GLU A 16 10.20 -18.10 10.10
CA GLU A 16 10.32 -16.64 10.28
C GLU A 16 9.71 -15.78 9.16
N ASP A 17 8.55 -15.18 9.41
CA ASP A 17 8.44 -13.76 9.82
C ASP A 17 9.26 -12.83 8.93
N GLU A 18 8.73 -12.53 7.74
CA GLU A 18 9.07 -11.27 7.07
C GLU A 18 7.94 -10.27 7.35
N THR A 19 8.00 -9.69 8.54
CA THR A 19 7.46 -8.36 8.76
C THR A 19 8.26 -7.41 7.87
N VAL A 20 7.67 -7.04 6.73
CA VAL A 20 8.16 -5.91 5.92
C VAL A 20 8.00 -4.67 6.78
N SER A 21 9.03 -4.38 7.57
CA SER A 21 9.16 -3.13 8.30
C SER A 21 9.46 -2.07 7.25
N GLU A 22 8.40 -1.38 6.79
CA GLU A 22 8.57 -0.10 6.12
C GLU A 22 9.31 0.81 7.09
N GLU A 23 10.62 0.96 6.88
CA GLU A 23 11.40 1.99 7.54
C GLU A 23 10.67 3.32 7.29
N PRO A 24 10.32 4.08 8.35
CA PRO A 24 9.65 5.34 8.18
C PRO A 24 10.56 6.22 7.35
N GLN A 25 10.14 6.51 6.12
CA GLN A 25 10.83 7.44 5.26
C GLN A 25 10.99 8.73 6.05
N HIS A 26 12.20 9.07 6.44
CA HIS A 26 12.49 10.30 7.18
C HIS A 26 12.17 11.48 6.26
N HIS A 27 10.92 11.95 6.31
CA HIS A 27 10.52 13.18 5.66
C HIS A 27 11.38 14.30 6.24
N GLU A 28 12.01 15.10 5.37
CA GLU A 28 12.73 16.28 5.84
C GLU A 28 11.79 17.13 6.72
N ALA A 29 12.35 17.69 7.79
CA ALA A 29 11.58 18.48 8.75
C ALA A 29 10.83 19.60 7.98
N PRO A 30 9.48 19.64 8.02
CA PRO A 30 8.70 20.56 7.18
C PRO A 30 8.92 22.05 7.50
N ILE A 31 9.56 22.35 8.62
CA ILE A 31 9.78 23.72 9.12
C ILE A 31 11.22 23.84 9.61
N GLN A 32 11.95 24.83 9.09
CA GLN A 32 13.33 25.13 9.50
C GLN A 32 13.44 26.57 10.02
N VAL A 33 14.09 26.72 11.18
CA VAL A 33 14.46 28.04 11.73
C VAL A 33 15.77 28.49 11.09
N VAL A 34 15.71 29.49 10.21
CA VAL A 34 16.88 29.99 9.49
C VAL A 34 17.76 30.88 10.36
N LYS A 35 17.17 31.60 11.32
CA LYS A 35 17.89 32.58 12.15
C LYS A 35 17.26 32.73 13.53
N GLY A 36 18.10 32.94 14.54
CA GLY A 36 17.68 33.20 15.92
C GLY A 36 17.61 31.93 16.78
N LYS A 37 17.25 32.11 18.04
CA LYS A 37 16.99 31.04 19.00
C LYS A 37 15.59 31.24 19.58
N PRO A 38 14.53 30.86 18.84
CA PRO A 38 13.16 31.00 19.32
C PRO A 38 12.96 30.15 20.58
N THR A 39 12.04 30.58 21.43
CA THR A 39 11.63 29.79 22.59
C THR A 39 10.62 28.72 22.17
N ASP A 40 10.46 27.68 22.99
CA ASP A 40 9.50 26.60 22.72
C ASP A 40 8.06 27.13 22.63
N GLU A 41 7.74 28.20 23.37
CA GLU A 41 6.43 28.87 23.33
C GLU A 41 6.17 29.52 21.95
N GLU A 42 7.17 30.18 21.38
CA GLU A 42 7.06 30.82 20.06
C GLU A 42 6.90 29.78 18.95
N ILE A 43 7.64 28.68 19.02
CA ILE A 43 7.51 27.55 18.09
C ILE A 43 6.10 26.95 18.20
N GLY A 44 5.60 26.74 19.42
CA GLY A 44 4.25 26.24 19.67
C GLY A 44 3.17 27.16 19.10
N ALA A 45 3.31 28.47 19.26
CA ALA A 45 2.38 29.44 18.72
C ALA A 45 2.32 29.39 17.18
N VAL A 46 3.47 29.27 16.50
CA VAL A 46 3.52 29.16 15.04
C VAL A 46 2.87 27.85 14.57
N ILE A 47 3.16 26.73 15.23
CA ILE A 47 2.54 25.43 14.91
C ILE A 47 1.02 25.50 15.11
N ALA A 48 0.54 26.11 16.19
CA ALA A 48 -0.89 26.26 16.45
C ALA A 48 -1.60 27.09 15.37
N VAL A 49 -0.99 28.19 14.92
CA VAL A 49 -1.53 29.00 13.82
C VAL A 49 -1.52 28.20 12.51
N LEU A 50 -0.44 27.49 12.20
CA LEU A 50 -0.35 26.66 11.01
C LEU A 50 -1.38 25.53 11.03
N ALA A 51 -1.58 24.88 12.18
CA ALA A 51 -2.58 23.84 12.37
C ALA A 51 -4.02 24.39 12.24
N ALA A 52 -4.26 25.61 12.72
CA ALA A 52 -5.56 26.27 12.55
C ALA A 52 -5.80 26.73 11.11
N ALA A 53 -4.75 27.11 10.37
CA ALA A 53 -4.81 27.50 8.97
C ALA A 53 -4.86 26.28 8.03
N SER A 54 -4.24 25.16 8.40
CA SER A 54 -4.40 23.89 7.71
C SER A 54 -5.84 23.46 7.91
N GLY A 55 -6.64 23.48 6.84
CA GLY A 55 -8.05 23.13 6.90
C GLY A 55 -8.27 21.77 7.56
N THR A 56 -9.49 21.53 8.04
CA THR A 56 -9.86 20.22 8.57
C THR A 56 -9.47 19.15 7.56
N PRO A 57 -8.70 18.11 7.94
CA PRO A 57 -8.46 16.98 7.05
C PRO A 57 -9.84 16.52 6.61
N ALA A 58 -10.04 16.46 5.28
CA ALA A 58 -11.29 15.95 4.74
C ALA A 58 -11.55 14.61 5.44
N GLU A 59 -12.77 14.43 5.94
CA GLU A 59 -13.22 13.15 6.49
C GLU A 59 -12.68 12.05 5.58
N PRO A 60 -12.05 10.98 6.12
CA PRO A 60 -11.37 9.99 5.29
C PRO A 60 -12.32 9.55 4.18
N ARG A 61 -12.14 10.10 2.98
CA ARG A 61 -12.98 9.74 1.86
C ARG A 61 -12.74 8.26 1.68
N GLU A 62 -13.81 7.51 1.41
CA GLU A 62 -13.66 6.15 0.94
C GLU A 62 -12.55 6.15 -0.11
N GLN A 63 -11.49 5.39 0.18
CA GLN A 63 -10.30 5.43 -0.64
C GLN A 63 -10.74 5.09 -2.06
N GLU A 64 -10.44 5.99 -3.00
CA GLU A 64 -10.76 5.75 -4.41
C GLU A 64 -10.20 4.40 -4.80
N GLU A 65 -11.06 3.51 -5.30
CA GLU A 65 -10.67 2.15 -5.60
C GLU A 65 -9.49 2.16 -6.57
N ASN A 66 -8.35 1.65 -6.12
CA ASN A 66 -7.17 1.59 -6.96
C ASN A 66 -7.32 0.41 -7.92
N LEU A 67 -7.83 0.71 -9.12
CA LEU A 67 -7.98 -0.26 -10.20
C LEU A 67 -6.65 -0.61 -10.89
N TRP A 68 -5.54 0.03 -10.52
CA TRP A 68 -4.23 -0.23 -11.11
C TRP A 68 -3.56 -1.42 -10.45
N GLY A 69 -2.91 -2.26 -11.26
CA GLY A 69 -2.08 -3.36 -10.75
C GLY A 69 -2.85 -4.62 -10.38
N HIS A 70 -4.13 -4.73 -10.78
CA HIS A 70 -4.89 -5.96 -10.59
C HIS A 70 -4.17 -7.12 -11.30
N PRO A 71 -4.04 -8.32 -10.69
CA PRO A 71 -3.29 -9.44 -11.29
C PRO A 71 -3.80 -9.85 -12.68
N VAL A 72 -5.07 -9.54 -12.99
CA VAL A 72 -5.67 -9.75 -14.31
C VAL A 72 -4.97 -8.97 -15.43
N ASP A 73 -4.44 -7.78 -15.12
CA ASP A 73 -3.80 -6.91 -16.10
C ASP A 73 -2.43 -7.47 -16.52
N ARG A 74 -1.83 -8.31 -15.66
CA ARG A 74 -0.53 -8.96 -15.90
C ARG A 74 -0.65 -10.25 -16.72
N LEU A 75 -1.85 -10.76 -16.94
CA LEU A 75 -2.08 -12.01 -17.67
C LEU A 75 -1.88 -11.81 -19.18
N ARG A 76 -0.98 -12.60 -19.76
CA ARG A 76 -0.68 -12.61 -21.20
C ARG A 76 -1.63 -13.52 -22.00
N TYR A 77 -2.93 -13.39 -21.78
CA TYR A 77 -3.91 -14.03 -22.66
C TYR A 77 -4.04 -13.26 -23.98
N SER A 78 -4.37 -13.99 -25.05
CA SER A 78 -4.83 -13.37 -26.30
C SER A 78 -6.01 -12.43 -26.05
N PHE A 79 -6.11 -11.34 -26.80
CA PHE A 79 -7.11 -10.29 -26.62
C PHE A 79 -8.56 -10.81 -26.67
N PHE A 80 -8.82 -11.87 -27.45
CA PHE A 80 -10.14 -12.49 -27.59
C PHE A 80 -10.40 -13.65 -26.61
N SER A 81 -9.51 -13.88 -25.64
CA SER A 81 -9.69 -14.94 -24.65
C SER A 81 -10.87 -14.63 -23.73
N TRP A 82 -11.88 -15.48 -23.77
CA TRP A 82 -13.04 -15.36 -22.88
C TRP A 82 -12.66 -15.45 -21.39
N GLN A 83 -11.57 -16.16 -21.06
CA GLN A 83 -11.03 -16.20 -19.71
C GLN A 83 -10.52 -14.82 -19.25
N LYS A 84 -9.88 -14.04 -20.13
CA LYS A 84 -9.45 -12.67 -19.80
C LYS A 84 -10.65 -11.74 -19.66
N VAL A 85 -11.60 -11.82 -20.60
CA VAL A 85 -12.83 -10.99 -20.59
C VAL A 85 -13.64 -11.20 -19.32
N THR A 86 -13.81 -12.45 -18.90
CA THR A 86 -14.58 -12.79 -17.68
C THR A 86 -13.88 -12.34 -16.40
N LEU A 87 -12.56 -12.53 -16.29
CA LEU A 87 -11.79 -12.04 -15.15
C LEU A 87 -11.83 -10.51 -15.07
N GLN A 88 -11.61 -9.82 -16.19
CA GLN A 88 -11.69 -8.35 -16.28
C GLN A 88 -13.06 -7.83 -15.85
N GLN A 89 -14.14 -8.45 -16.34
CA GLN A 89 -15.49 -8.04 -16.00
C GLN A 89 -15.77 -8.23 -14.50
N ARG A 90 -15.30 -9.33 -13.90
CA ARG A 90 -15.51 -9.59 -12.46
C ARG A 90 -14.75 -8.64 -11.56
N THR A 91 -13.56 -8.21 -11.96
CA THR A 91 -12.66 -7.44 -11.11
C THR A 91 -12.87 -5.95 -11.29
N HIS A 92 -12.98 -5.49 -12.54
CA HIS A 92 -13.07 -4.05 -12.86
C HIS A 92 -14.50 -3.53 -13.05
N MET A 93 -15.46 -4.37 -13.45
CA MET A 93 -16.82 -3.90 -13.79
C MET A 93 -17.89 -4.19 -12.73
N ARG A 94 -17.60 -5.02 -11.72
CA ARG A 94 -18.56 -5.37 -10.66
C ARG A 94 -18.49 -4.50 -9.41
N HIS A 95 -17.49 -3.62 -9.32
CA HIS A 95 -17.28 -2.70 -8.20
C HIS A 95 -17.82 -1.28 -8.50
N ARG A 96 -18.87 -1.18 -9.33
CA ARG A 96 -19.53 0.09 -9.68
C ARG A 96 -20.93 0.15 -9.11
#